data_AF-A0A3C0HGG4-F1
#
_entry.id   AF-A0A3C0HGG4-F1
#
_cell.length_a   1.000
_cell.length_b   1.000
_cell.length_c   1.000
_cell.angle_alpha   90.00
_cell.angle_beta   90.00
_cell.angle_gamma   90.00
#
_symmetry.space_group_name_H-M   'P 1'
#
loop_
_entity.id
_entity.type
_entity.pdbx_description
1 polymer ?
#
loop_
_entity_poly.entity_id
_entity_poly.type
_entity_poly.pdbx_seq_one_letter_code
_entity_poly.pdbx_strand_id
1 'polypeptide(L)'
;MSQQITETRRRRTFAIISHPDAGKTTLTEKLLLFGGAIQMAGSVKGRKAARHATSDWMALEKERGISVTSSVMQFPYEGKIVNLLDTPGHADFGEDTYRVLTAVDSALMVIDCAKGVEERTIKLMDVCRMRDTPIMSFINKLDREGKEPIELLDEVETVLGIQCAPITWPIGMGQRLKGVVHLVDNEVHLFEPGK
;
A
#
# COMPACT_ATOMS: atom_id res chain seq x y z
N MET A 1 -2.52 20.92 -27.33
CA MET A 1 -3.06 19.75 -26.60
C MET A 1 -4.29 20.24 -25.83
N SER A 2 -5.44 19.57 -25.92
CA SER A 2 -6.66 20.07 -25.27
C SER A 2 -6.51 20.05 -23.74
N GLN A 3 -7.17 20.99 -23.05
CA GLN A 3 -7.16 21.07 -21.59
C GLN A 3 -7.58 19.74 -20.93
N GLN A 4 -8.52 19.02 -21.55
CA GLN A 4 -8.95 17.69 -21.09
C GLN A 4 -7.83 16.65 -21.11
N ILE A 5 -7.02 16.58 -22.18
CA ILE A 5 -5.93 15.60 -22.27
C ILE A 5 -4.87 15.88 -21.21
N THR A 6 -4.55 17.16 -20.97
CA THR A 6 -3.60 17.57 -19.92
C THR A 6 -4.10 17.14 -18.54
N GLU A 7 -5.39 17.37 -18.28
CA GLU A 7 -6.05 16.96 -17.04
C GLU A 7 -6.06 15.43 -16.85
N THR A 8 -6.33 14.65 -17.90
CA THR A 8 -6.28 13.19 -17.82
C THR A 8 -4.87 12.70 -17.50
N ARG A 9 -3.84 13.24 -18.18
CA ARG A 9 -2.45 12.80 -18.02
C ARG A 9 -1.85 13.07 -16.65
N ARG A 10 -2.38 14.02 -15.88
CA ARG A 10 -1.91 14.30 -14.51
C ARG A 10 -2.50 13.39 -13.44
N ARG A 11 -3.53 12.60 -13.75
CA ARG A 11 -4.20 11.73 -12.78
C ARG A 11 -3.47 10.40 -12.61
N ARG A 12 -3.43 9.90 -11.37
CA ARG A 12 -2.89 8.59 -11.00
C ARG A 12 -3.89 7.92 -10.07
N THR A 13 -4.58 6.89 -10.55
CA THR A 13 -5.60 6.18 -9.76
C THR A 13 -5.11 4.79 -9.43
N PHE A 14 -4.92 4.50 -8.15
CA PHE A 14 -4.41 3.21 -7.70
C PHE A 14 -5.05 2.75 -6.39
N ALA A 15 -4.96 1.44 -6.13
CA ALA A 15 -5.35 0.85 -4.87
C ALA A 15 -4.12 0.29 -4.14
N ILE A 16 -4.15 0.28 -2.81
CA ILE A 16 -3.17 -0.48 -2.03
C ILE A 16 -3.76 -1.86 -1.74
N ILE A 17 -3.00 -2.91 -2.05
CA ILE A 17 -3.37 -4.31 -1.81
C ILE A 17 -2.36 -4.94 -0.85
N SER A 18 -2.85 -5.65 0.16
CA SER A 18 -1.97 -6.33 1.11
C SER A 18 -2.72 -7.39 1.90
N HIS A 19 -1.98 -8.31 2.50
CA HIS A 19 -2.50 -9.07 3.63
C HIS A 19 -2.78 -8.13 4.82
N PRO A 20 -3.73 -8.49 5.70
CA PRO A 20 -3.90 -7.77 6.96
C PRO A 20 -2.61 -7.61 7.75
N ASP A 21 -2.52 -6.49 8.46
CA ASP A 21 -1.37 -6.10 9.28
C ASP A 21 -0.04 -5.89 8.53
N ALA A 22 0.03 -6.07 7.20
CA ALA A 22 1.22 -5.76 6.41
C ALA A 22 1.61 -4.27 6.45
N GLY A 23 0.65 -3.39 6.79
CA GLY A 23 0.90 -1.98 7.07
C GLY A 23 0.23 -0.98 6.12
N LYS A 24 -0.70 -1.44 5.27
CA LYS A 24 -1.50 -0.60 4.35
C LYS A 24 -1.98 0.72 4.96
N THR A 25 -2.68 0.69 6.11
CA THR A 25 -3.20 1.90 6.75
C THR A 25 -2.10 2.88 7.15
N THR A 26 -0.95 2.39 7.60
CA THR A 26 0.19 3.24 7.96
C THR A 26 0.82 3.87 6.71
N LEU A 27 0.92 3.11 5.62
CA LEU A 27 1.41 3.63 4.34
C LEU A 27 0.47 4.69 3.75
N THR A 28 -0.84 4.43 3.77
CA THR A 28 -1.89 5.38 3.36
C THR A 28 -1.75 6.72 4.11
N GLU A 29 -1.59 6.67 5.43
CA GLU A 29 -1.39 7.88 6.24
C GLU A 29 -0.15 8.67 5.78
N LYS A 30 0.97 8.00 5.55
CA LYS A 30 2.21 8.64 5.09
C LYS A 30 2.07 9.27 3.70
N LEU A 31 1.42 8.57 2.76
CA LEU A 31 1.14 9.12 1.43
C LEU A 31 0.28 10.39 1.49
N LEU A 32 -0.75 10.41 2.35
CA LEU A 32 -1.57 11.59 2.56
C LEU A 32 -0.75 12.76 3.14
N LEU A 33 0.15 12.48 4.09
CA LEU A 33 1.05 13.50 4.64
C LEU A 33 1.97 14.08 3.57
N PHE A 34 2.57 13.24 2.72
CA PHE A 34 3.38 13.71 1.58
C PHE A 34 2.58 14.54 0.58
N GLY A 35 1.30 14.25 0.41
CA GLY A 35 0.38 15.05 -0.40
C GLY A 35 -0.14 16.32 0.25
N GLY A 36 0.31 16.68 1.46
CA GLY A 36 -0.19 17.84 2.20
C GLY A 36 -1.62 17.68 2.73
N ALA A 37 -2.20 16.48 2.66
CA ALA A 37 -3.56 16.16 3.09
C ALA A 37 -3.65 15.86 4.59
N ILE A 38 -3.15 16.79 5.43
CA ILE A 38 -2.95 16.60 6.88
C ILE A 38 -4.23 16.18 7.61
N GLN A 39 -5.37 16.81 7.29
CA GLN A 39 -6.66 16.48 7.92
C GLN A 39 -7.11 15.04 7.59
N MET A 40 -6.91 14.60 6.35
CA MET A 40 -7.24 13.22 5.94
C MET A 40 -6.26 12.21 6.57
N ALA A 41 -4.97 12.54 6.69
CA ALA A 41 -4.02 11.70 7.39
C ALA A 41 -4.41 11.51 8.87
N GLY A 42 -4.84 12.60 9.55
CA GLY A 42 -5.30 12.56 10.93
C GLY A 42 -6.53 11.67 11.15
N SER A 43 -7.48 11.67 10.21
CA SER A 43 -8.67 10.80 10.30
C SER A 43 -8.34 9.32 10.11
N VAL A 44 -7.41 8.99 9.19
CA VAL A 44 -6.90 7.62 9.00
C VAL A 44 -6.18 7.13 10.26
N LYS A 45 -5.34 7.97 10.88
CA LYS A 45 -4.66 7.69 12.14
C LYS A 45 -5.66 7.43 13.29
N GLY A 46 -6.68 8.28 13.40
CA GLY A 46 -7.75 8.11 14.38
C GLY A 46 -8.49 6.77 14.24
N ARG A 47 -8.76 6.35 13.00
CA ARG A 47 -9.37 5.03 12.71
C ARG A 47 -8.47 3.87 13.14
N LYS A 48 -7.15 3.98 12.96
CA LYS A 48 -6.17 2.97 13.42
C LYS A 48 -6.15 2.86 14.95
N ALA A 49 -6.16 3.99 15.66
CA ALA A 49 -6.17 4.00 17.13
C ALA A 49 -7.46 3.43 17.71
N ALA A 50 -8.61 3.71 17.10
CA ALA A 50 -9.91 3.20 17.53
C ALA A 50 -10.11 1.69 17.28
N ARG A 51 -9.46 1.13 16.24
CA ARG A 51 -9.54 -0.30 15.90
C ARG A 51 -8.92 -1.26 16.92
N HIS A 52 -8.10 -0.78 17.87
CA HIS A 52 -7.56 -1.64 18.93
C HIS A 52 -8.64 -2.17 19.91
N ALA A 53 -9.87 -1.64 19.85
CA ALA A 53 -11.06 -2.21 20.49
C ALA A 53 -11.92 -2.92 19.43
N THR A 54 -11.49 -4.11 19.01
CA THR A 54 -11.92 -4.78 17.76
C THR A 54 -13.39 -5.24 17.72
N SER A 55 -14.04 -5.51 18.86
CA SER A 55 -15.40 -6.06 18.87
C SER A 55 -16.49 -4.98 18.81
N ASP A 56 -16.34 -3.90 19.59
CA ASP A 56 -17.40 -2.89 19.72
C ASP A 56 -17.39 -1.88 18.57
N TRP A 57 -16.25 -1.70 17.90
CA TRP A 57 -16.13 -0.74 16.81
C TRP A 57 -16.88 -1.15 15.54
N MET A 58 -16.93 -2.45 15.22
CA MET A 58 -17.67 -2.94 14.03
C MET A 58 -19.17 -2.75 14.16
N ALA A 59 -19.71 -2.94 15.37
CA ALA A 59 -21.11 -2.64 15.67
C ALA A 59 -21.39 -1.13 15.53
N LEU A 60 -20.47 -0.29 16.04
CA LEU A 60 -20.58 1.16 16.01
C LEU A 60 -20.49 1.76 14.59
N GLU A 61 -19.63 1.23 13.70
CA GLU A 61 -19.54 1.66 12.29
C GLU A 61 -20.84 1.33 11.53
N LYS A 62 -21.41 0.15 11.78
CA LYS A 62 -22.68 -0.29 11.19
C LYS A 62 -23.87 0.53 11.70
N GLU A 63 -23.86 0.88 12.99
CA GLU A 63 -24.92 1.66 13.65
C GLU A 63 -24.89 3.16 13.27
N ARG A 64 -23.70 3.72 13.00
CA ARG A 64 -23.54 5.13 12.58
C ARG A 64 -23.71 5.37 11.08
N GLY A 65 -23.94 4.32 10.27
CA GLY A 65 -23.99 4.44 8.81
C GLY A 65 -22.67 4.93 8.19
N ILE A 66 -21.58 4.89 8.95
CA ILE A 66 -20.23 5.20 8.49
C ILE A 66 -19.75 3.91 7.82
N SER A 67 -20.27 3.72 6.62
CA SER A 67 -20.14 2.50 5.86
C SER A 67 -18.69 2.00 5.79
N VAL A 68 -18.55 0.68 5.97
CA VAL A 68 -17.39 -0.19 5.75
C VAL A 68 -16.94 -0.19 4.26
N THR A 69 -17.56 0.65 3.42
CA THR A 69 -17.23 0.85 2.01
C THR A 69 -15.88 1.54 1.81
N SER A 70 -15.13 1.03 0.85
CA SER A 70 -13.90 1.60 0.29
C SER A 70 -13.93 3.13 0.20
N SER A 71 -13.07 3.78 0.99
CA SER A 71 -12.90 5.24 0.95
C SER A 71 -11.98 5.62 -0.21
N VAL A 72 -12.43 6.54 -1.06
CA VAL A 72 -11.59 7.18 -2.09
C VAL A 72 -10.96 8.43 -1.47
N MET A 73 -9.64 8.54 -1.57
CA MET A 73 -8.87 9.69 -1.09
C MET A 73 -8.14 10.33 -2.26
N GLN A 74 -8.34 11.64 -2.46
CA GLN A 74 -7.65 12.38 -3.51
C GLN A 74 -6.70 13.41 -2.91
N PHE A 75 -5.46 13.46 -3.39
CA PHE A 75 -4.47 14.44 -2.94
C PHE A 75 -3.48 14.82 -4.05
N PRO A 76 -2.95 16.05 -4.05
CA PRO A 76 -1.91 16.45 -5.00
C PRO A 76 -0.55 15.90 -4.57
N TYR A 77 0.30 15.52 -5.52
CA TYR A 77 1.70 15.18 -5.27
C TYR A 77 2.53 15.46 -6.53
N GLU A 78 3.58 16.28 -6.42
CA GLU A 78 4.50 16.63 -7.54
C GLU A 78 3.81 17.00 -8.87
N GLY A 79 2.79 17.85 -8.79
CA GLY A 79 2.01 18.29 -9.96
C GLY A 79 1.08 17.22 -10.56
N LYS A 80 0.94 16.06 -9.90
CA LYS A 80 -0.05 15.02 -10.19
C LYS A 80 -1.23 15.08 -9.23
N ILE A 81 -2.34 14.50 -9.64
CA ILE A 81 -3.51 14.26 -8.80
C ILE A 81 -3.60 12.75 -8.53
N VAL A 82 -3.36 12.36 -7.28
CA VAL A 82 -3.41 10.97 -6.84
C VAL A 82 -4.80 10.67 -6.33
N ASN A 83 -5.41 9.60 -6.84
CA ASN A 83 -6.64 9.00 -6.34
C ASN A 83 -6.30 7.64 -5.74
N LEU A 84 -6.32 7.56 -4.42
CA LEU A 84 -6.05 6.34 -3.67
C LEU A 84 -7.37 5.70 -3.23
N LEU A 85 -7.61 4.47 -3.66
CA LEU A 85 -8.74 3.67 -3.22
C LEU A 85 -8.28 2.70 -2.14
N ASP A 86 -8.85 2.82 -0.95
CA ASP A 86 -8.51 1.93 0.18
C ASP A 86 -9.31 0.63 0.11
N THR A 87 -8.63 -0.51 0.00
CA THR A 87 -9.26 -1.85 0.02
C THR A 87 -9.51 -2.34 1.45
N PRO A 88 -10.66 -2.90 1.82
CA PRO A 88 -10.88 -3.44 3.17
C PRO A 88 -9.90 -4.58 3.52
N GLY A 89 -9.24 -4.48 4.69
CA GLY A 89 -8.10 -5.33 5.05
C GLY A 89 -8.38 -6.51 5.99
N HIS A 90 -9.46 -6.55 6.76
CA HIS A 90 -9.52 -7.46 7.92
C HIS A 90 -10.79 -8.31 8.11
N ALA A 91 -11.93 -8.01 7.47
CA ALA A 91 -13.13 -8.86 7.60
C ALA A 91 -13.97 -8.93 6.31
N ASP A 92 -14.10 -7.82 5.57
CA ASP A 92 -14.93 -7.74 4.36
C ASP A 92 -14.16 -8.05 3.07
N PHE A 93 -13.36 -9.11 3.09
CA PHE A 93 -12.72 -9.58 1.86
C PHE A 93 -13.75 -10.30 1.00
N GLY A 94 -14.38 -9.55 0.11
CA GLY A 94 -15.44 -10.02 -0.78
C GLY A 94 -15.53 -9.16 -2.04
N GLU A 95 -16.73 -9.10 -2.62
CA GLU A 95 -17.01 -8.43 -3.89
C GLU A 95 -16.53 -6.96 -3.94
N ASP A 96 -16.64 -6.23 -2.83
CA ASP A 96 -16.26 -4.81 -2.80
C ASP A 96 -14.75 -4.58 -2.99
N THR A 97 -13.90 -5.49 -2.52
CA THR A 97 -12.44 -5.39 -2.78
C THR A 97 -12.14 -5.62 -4.25
N TYR A 98 -12.83 -6.59 -4.87
CA TYR A 98 -12.68 -6.86 -6.30
C TYR A 98 -13.22 -5.69 -7.13
N ARG A 99 -14.35 -5.09 -6.74
CA ARG A 99 -14.91 -3.89 -7.39
C ARG A 99 -13.96 -2.70 -7.29
N VAL A 100 -13.29 -2.47 -6.17
CA VAL A 100 -12.26 -1.43 -6.08
C VAL A 100 -11.15 -1.65 -7.11
N LEU A 101 -10.65 -2.88 -7.24
CA LEU A 101 -9.62 -3.20 -8.22
C LEU A 101 -10.11 -3.05 -9.66
N THR A 102 -11.43 -3.03 -9.90
CA THR A 102 -11.98 -2.71 -11.21
C THR A 102 -11.95 -1.23 -11.57
N ALA A 103 -11.77 -0.35 -10.59
CA ALA A 103 -11.85 1.10 -10.73
C ALA A 103 -10.48 1.80 -10.73
N VAL A 104 -9.38 1.05 -10.72
CA VAL A 104 -8.01 1.58 -10.65
C VAL A 104 -7.20 1.24 -11.89
N ASP A 105 -6.23 2.10 -12.20
CA ASP A 105 -5.31 1.94 -13.33
C ASP A 105 -4.07 1.11 -12.95
N SER A 106 -3.77 0.97 -11.65
CA SER A 106 -2.63 0.23 -11.10
C SER A 106 -2.85 -0.15 -9.64
N ALA A 107 -2.00 -1.01 -9.09
CA ALA A 107 -2.02 -1.39 -7.68
C ALA A 107 -0.64 -1.26 -7.02
N LEU A 108 -0.63 -0.89 -5.74
CA LEU A 108 0.53 -0.89 -4.87
C LEU A 108 0.41 -2.05 -3.87
N MET A 109 1.22 -3.08 -4.05
CA MET A 109 1.27 -4.25 -3.20
C MET A 109 2.17 -4.00 -2.00
N VAL A 110 1.65 -4.17 -0.77
CA VAL A 110 2.44 -4.04 0.46
C VAL A 110 2.67 -5.41 1.06
N ILE A 111 3.94 -5.74 1.28
CA ILE A 111 4.39 -7.02 1.82
C ILE A 111 5.13 -6.77 3.14
N ASP A 112 4.82 -7.55 4.17
CA ASP A 112 5.58 -7.54 5.42
C ASP A 112 6.89 -8.31 5.23
N CYS A 113 8.05 -7.66 5.44
CA CYS A 113 9.35 -8.32 5.24
C CYS A 113 9.56 -9.55 6.14
N ALA A 114 8.90 -9.63 7.30
CA ALA A 114 9.04 -10.77 8.20
C ALA A 114 8.21 -11.97 7.76
N LYS A 115 7.08 -11.73 7.06
CA LYS A 115 6.15 -12.78 6.68
C LYS A 115 6.27 -13.21 5.23
N GLY A 116 6.60 -12.28 4.35
CA GLY A 116 6.62 -12.50 2.91
C GLY A 116 5.22 -12.59 2.31
N VAL A 117 5.04 -13.50 1.35
CA VAL A 117 3.79 -13.61 0.58
C VAL A 117 2.77 -14.41 1.38
N GLU A 118 1.67 -13.77 1.77
CA GLU A 118 0.59 -14.39 2.53
C GLU A 118 -0.63 -14.69 1.64
N GLU A 119 -1.55 -15.56 2.10
CA GLU A 119 -2.70 -16.07 1.32
C GLU A 119 -3.53 -14.97 0.63
N ARG A 120 -3.79 -13.87 1.34
CA ARG A 120 -4.55 -12.73 0.78
C ARG A 120 -3.78 -11.98 -0.30
N THR A 121 -2.46 -11.89 -0.19
CA THR A 121 -1.60 -11.29 -1.23
C THR A 121 -1.76 -12.07 -2.54
N ILE A 122 -1.80 -13.40 -2.47
CA ILE A 122 -2.03 -14.28 -3.62
C ILE A 122 -3.41 -14.02 -4.24
N LYS A 123 -4.48 -14.02 -3.43
CA LYS A 123 -5.84 -13.77 -3.93
C LYS A 123 -5.99 -12.38 -4.58
N LEU A 124 -5.35 -11.35 -4.03
CA LEU A 124 -5.35 -10.00 -4.61
C LEU A 124 -4.56 -9.94 -5.92
N MET A 125 -3.42 -10.64 -5.99
CA MET A 125 -2.62 -10.78 -7.21
C MET A 125 -3.44 -11.40 -8.34
N ASP A 126 -4.20 -12.46 -8.06
CA ASP A 126 -5.02 -13.14 -9.08
C ASP A 126 -6.05 -12.18 -9.69
N VAL A 127 -6.67 -11.32 -8.87
CA VAL A 127 -7.64 -10.32 -9.35
C VAL A 127 -6.97 -9.25 -10.21
N CYS A 128 -5.80 -8.77 -9.81
CA CYS A 128 -5.02 -7.83 -10.62
C CYS A 128 -4.61 -8.46 -11.97
N ARG A 129 -4.27 -9.76 -11.97
CA ARG A 129 -3.90 -10.51 -13.17
C ARG A 129 -5.05 -10.65 -14.16
N MET A 130 -6.31 -10.76 -13.69
CA MET A 130 -7.49 -10.80 -14.58
C MET A 130 -7.69 -9.53 -15.43
N ARG A 131 -6.97 -8.45 -15.12
CA ARG A 131 -7.10 -7.14 -15.79
C ARG A 131 -5.78 -6.58 -16.29
N ASP A 132 -4.72 -7.39 -16.30
CA ASP A 132 -3.35 -6.94 -16.61
C ASP A 132 -2.97 -5.67 -15.83
N THR A 133 -3.44 -5.54 -14.59
CA THR A 133 -3.25 -4.33 -13.77
C THR A 133 -1.78 -4.23 -13.37
N PRO A 134 -1.07 -3.13 -13.69
CA PRO A 134 0.31 -2.93 -13.28
C PRO A 134 0.46 -2.92 -11.75
N ILE A 135 1.51 -3.56 -11.24
CA ILE A 135 1.78 -3.70 -9.81
C ILE A 135 3.13 -3.09 -9.47
N MET A 136 3.12 -2.23 -8.45
CA MET A 136 4.34 -1.81 -7.74
C MET A 136 4.36 -2.51 -6.39
N SER A 137 5.51 -3.01 -5.95
CA SER A 137 5.64 -3.69 -4.66
C SER A 137 6.42 -2.83 -3.66
N PHE A 138 5.96 -2.81 -2.41
CA PHE A 138 6.59 -2.14 -1.29
C PHE A 138 6.82 -3.14 -0.16
N ILE A 139 8.08 -3.47 0.09
CA ILE A 139 8.51 -4.30 1.22
C ILE A 139 8.55 -3.42 2.47
N ASN A 140 7.62 -3.66 3.38
CA ASN A 140 7.43 -2.88 4.59
C ASN A 140 8.09 -3.55 5.81
N LYS A 141 8.24 -2.76 6.87
CA LYS A 141 8.75 -3.18 8.20
C LYS A 141 10.21 -3.60 8.23
N LEU A 142 11.05 -3.05 7.35
CA LEU A 142 12.50 -3.26 7.36
C LEU A 142 13.18 -2.86 8.69
N ASP A 143 12.50 -2.09 9.54
CA ASP A 143 12.89 -1.79 10.92
C ASP A 143 12.81 -3.01 11.86
N ARG A 144 12.31 -4.15 11.37
CA ARG A 144 12.22 -5.43 12.09
C ARG A 144 13.09 -6.49 11.40
N GLU A 145 13.48 -7.51 12.15
CA GLU A 145 14.10 -8.70 11.56
C GLU A 145 13.06 -9.44 10.71
N GLY A 146 13.49 -9.96 9.57
CA GLY A 146 12.60 -10.65 8.63
C GLY A 146 13.35 -11.57 7.68
N LYS A 147 12.73 -11.89 6.54
CA LYS A 147 13.32 -12.71 5.50
C LYS A 147 14.44 -11.96 4.78
N GLU A 148 15.44 -12.70 4.31
CA GLU A 148 16.50 -12.12 3.50
C GLU A 148 15.92 -11.55 2.19
N PRO A 149 16.39 -10.38 1.70
CA PRO A 149 15.78 -9.71 0.55
C PRO A 149 15.75 -10.57 -0.72
N ILE A 150 16.79 -11.38 -0.96
CA ILE A 150 16.86 -12.28 -2.12
C ILE A 150 15.80 -13.38 -2.02
N GLU A 151 15.65 -14.00 -0.84
CA GLU A 151 14.62 -15.02 -0.61
C GLU A 151 13.22 -14.44 -0.77
N LEU A 152 13.02 -13.20 -0.31
CA LEU A 152 11.74 -12.51 -0.44
C LEU A 152 11.41 -12.19 -1.90
N LEU A 153 12.40 -11.84 -2.72
CA LEU A 153 12.20 -11.67 -4.16
C LEU A 153 11.86 -12.99 -4.83
N ASP A 154 12.59 -14.07 -4.54
CA ASP A 154 12.31 -15.40 -5.08
C ASP A 154 10.90 -15.89 -4.71
N GLU A 155 10.48 -15.65 -3.46
CA GLU A 155 9.13 -15.95 -2.99
C GLU A 155 8.07 -15.14 -3.77
N VAL A 156 8.30 -13.85 -4.01
CA VAL A 156 7.39 -13.03 -4.82
C VAL A 156 7.31 -13.56 -6.25
N GLU A 157 8.44 -13.84 -6.89
CA GLU A 157 8.46 -14.34 -8.27
C GLU A 157 7.79 -15.70 -8.40
N THR A 158 8.11 -16.63 -7.50
CA THR A 158 7.63 -18.00 -7.55
C THR A 158 6.16 -18.11 -7.15
N VAL A 159 5.74 -17.46 -6.06
CA VAL A 159 4.38 -17.59 -5.52
C VAL A 159 3.40 -16.70 -6.28
N LEU A 160 3.79 -15.47 -6.62
CA LEU A 160 2.92 -14.54 -7.33
C LEU A 160 3.06 -14.62 -8.86
N GLY A 161 4.02 -15.40 -9.38
CA GLY A 161 4.18 -15.61 -10.82
C GLY A 161 4.44 -14.31 -11.58
N ILE A 162 5.20 -13.38 -10.99
CA ILE A 162 5.52 -12.07 -11.57
C ILE A 162 7.00 -11.75 -11.35
N GLN A 163 7.70 -11.34 -12.41
CA GLN A 163 9.11 -10.97 -12.31
C GLN A 163 9.29 -9.73 -11.45
N CYS A 164 10.34 -9.73 -10.63
CA CYS A 164 10.70 -8.61 -9.79
C CYS A 164 11.82 -7.78 -10.44
N ALA A 165 11.68 -6.46 -10.36
CA ALA A 165 12.70 -5.50 -10.77
C ALA A 165 13.02 -4.58 -9.59
N PRO A 166 14.06 -4.89 -8.79
CA PRO A 166 14.43 -4.05 -7.66
C PRO A 166 14.80 -2.63 -8.11
N ILE A 167 14.12 -1.62 -7.55
CA ILE A 167 14.46 -0.20 -7.73
C ILE A 167 15.31 0.29 -6.56
N THR A 168 14.96 -0.16 -5.36
CA THR A 168 15.73 0.09 -4.13
C THR A 168 16.14 -1.21 -3.47
N TRP A 169 17.27 -1.19 -2.77
CA TRP A 169 17.82 -2.35 -2.06
C TRP A 169 18.15 -2.00 -0.60
N PRO A 170 17.71 -2.80 0.39
CA PRO A 170 17.95 -2.50 1.80
C PRO A 170 19.41 -2.68 2.21
N ILE A 171 19.91 -1.79 3.06
CA ILE A 171 21.21 -1.89 3.71
C ILE A 171 20.99 -2.32 5.16
N GLY A 172 21.07 -3.63 5.41
CA GLY A 172 20.71 -4.22 6.69
C GLY A 172 19.20 -4.25 6.94
N MET A 173 18.81 -4.78 8.10
CA MET A 173 17.42 -4.88 8.54
C MET A 173 17.36 -4.88 10.07
N GLY A 174 16.16 -4.73 10.64
CA GLY A 174 15.98 -4.72 12.08
C GLY A 174 16.80 -3.61 12.73
N GLN A 175 17.52 -3.94 13.80
CA GLN A 175 18.42 -2.99 14.47
C GLN A 175 19.63 -2.58 13.62
N ARG A 176 19.94 -3.35 12.57
CA ARG A 176 21.06 -3.10 11.65
C ARG A 176 20.64 -2.27 10.44
N LEU A 177 19.37 -1.88 10.30
CA LEU A 177 18.89 -1.08 9.18
C LEU A 177 19.64 0.26 9.11
N LYS A 178 20.32 0.51 8.00
CA LYS A 178 21.04 1.75 7.71
C LYS A 178 20.37 2.62 6.67
N GLY A 179 19.46 2.06 5.86
CA GLY A 179 18.84 2.77 4.76
C GLY A 179 18.60 1.88 3.55
N VAL A 180 18.49 2.52 2.38
CA VAL A 180 18.33 1.85 1.09
C VAL A 180 19.26 2.44 0.04
N VAL A 181 19.76 1.62 -0.86
CA VAL A 181 20.42 2.05 -2.11
C VAL A 181 19.36 2.17 -3.19
N HIS A 182 19.32 3.28 -3.92
CA HIS A 182 18.53 3.45 -5.12
C HIS A 182 19.35 3.02 -6.33
N LEU A 183 19.00 1.89 -6.94
CA LEU A 183 19.84 1.21 -7.94
C LEU A 183 19.89 1.93 -9.29
N VAL A 184 18.83 2.68 -9.63
CA VAL A 184 18.74 3.41 -10.91
C VAL A 184 19.52 4.72 -10.82
N ASP A 185 19.22 5.52 -9.81
CA ASP A 185 19.85 6.83 -9.59
C ASP A 185 21.25 6.75 -8.95
N ASN A 186 21.66 5.56 -8.48
CA ASN A 186 22.93 5.31 -7.80
C ASN A 186 23.13 6.20 -6.56
N GLU A 187 22.07 6.35 -5.76
CA GLU A 187 22.04 7.13 -4.53
C GLU A 187 21.84 6.26 -3.29
N VAL A 188 22.22 6.76 -2.12
CA VAL A 188 21.96 6.08 -0.83
C VAL A 188 21.09 6.97 0.04
N HIS A 189 19.92 6.46 0.42
CA HIS A 189 19.04 7.11 1.37
C HIS A 189 19.25 6.49 2.75
N LEU A 190 19.87 7.25 3.66
CA LEU A 190 20.13 6.80 5.02
C LEU A 190 18.88 6.83 5.89
N PHE A 191 18.71 5.81 6.73
CA PHE A 191 17.62 5.71 7.69
C PHE A 191 18.04 6.33 9.02
N GLU A 192 17.31 7.36 9.45
CA GLU A 192 17.47 7.99 10.76
C GLU A 192 16.24 7.68 11.63
N PRO A 193 16.36 6.81 12.65
CA PRO A 193 15.23 6.46 13.50
C PRO A 193 14.62 7.70 14.18
N GLY A 194 13.32 7.91 14.01
CA GLY A 194 12.56 8.94 14.73
C GLY A 194 12.58 10.34 14.12
N LYS A 195 13.18 10.53 12.94
CA LYS A 195 12.94 11.69 12.07
C LYS A 195 11.97 11.32 10.95
#